data_AF-A0A0L6WDG5-F1
#
_entry.id   AF-A0A0L6WDG5-F1
#
_cell.length_a   1.000
_cell.length_b   1.000
_cell.length_c   1.000
_cell.angle_alpha   90.00
_cell.angle_beta   90.00
_cell.angle_gamma   90.00
#
_symmetry.space_group_name_H-M   'P 1'
#
loop_
_entity.id
_entity.type
_entity.pdbx_description
1 polymer ?
#
loop_
_entity_poly.entity_id
_entity_poly.type
_entity_poly.pdbx_seq_one_letter_code
_entity_poly.pdbx_strand_id
1 'polypeptide(L)'
;MDSAEFHAAVCYFSENPHSILQNFKVYEVVRLIPPCRVTSYGHIAKLIGMPRHSRHVGQALKLLSPEVNPPVPWHRVIGSSGMISSRGPGTQGAQRQMDALVAEGVEVTDGQNGDMRVNFRQWGWFPEVGTIEVGRGVVAQDVPEGDNDEPQSQ
;
A
#
# COMPACT_ATOMS: atom_id res chain seq x y z
N MET A 1 -1.54 24.67 -6.80
CA MET A 1 -1.91 23.67 -7.81
C MET A 1 -2.07 24.37 -9.13
N ASP A 2 -1.23 24.03 -10.10
CA ASP A 2 -1.35 24.56 -11.46
C ASP A 2 -2.48 23.81 -12.21
N SER A 3 -3.13 24.52 -13.14
CA SER A 3 -4.21 24.04 -14.00
C SER A 3 -3.84 22.74 -14.73
N ALA A 4 -2.56 22.58 -15.11
CA ALA A 4 -2.04 21.38 -15.76
C ALA A 4 -1.99 20.15 -14.83
N GLU A 5 -1.63 20.31 -13.55
CA GLU A 5 -1.65 19.23 -12.56
C GLU A 5 -3.07 18.80 -12.22
N PHE A 6 -4.00 19.76 -12.11
CA PHE A 6 -5.41 19.47 -11.90
C PHE A 6 -6.00 18.71 -13.09
N HIS A 7 -5.66 19.11 -14.33
CA HIS A 7 -6.12 18.42 -15.53
C HIS A 7 -5.55 17.00 -15.65
N ALA A 8 -4.25 16.82 -15.37
CA ALA A 8 -3.61 15.49 -15.38
C ALA A 8 -4.22 14.57 -14.32
N ALA A 9 -4.50 15.11 -13.13
CA ALA A 9 -5.24 14.40 -12.09
C ALA A 9 -6.65 14.03 -12.61
N VAL A 10 -7.45 15.00 -13.07
CA VAL A 10 -8.83 14.79 -13.54
C VAL A 10 -8.92 13.79 -14.70
N CYS A 11 -7.99 13.83 -15.67
CA CYS A 11 -7.92 12.84 -16.75
C CYS A 11 -7.59 11.44 -16.22
N TYR A 12 -6.63 11.31 -15.30
CA TYR A 12 -6.34 10.04 -14.64
C TYR A 12 -7.55 9.52 -13.81
N PHE A 13 -8.27 10.43 -13.14
CA PHE A 13 -9.51 10.16 -12.39
C PHE A 13 -10.65 9.67 -13.30
N SER A 14 -10.79 10.23 -14.50
CA SER A 14 -11.83 9.86 -15.46
C SER A 14 -11.57 8.51 -16.14
N GLU A 15 -10.31 8.12 -16.32
CA GLU A 15 -9.94 6.91 -17.06
C GLU A 15 -9.74 5.67 -16.18
N ASN A 16 -9.59 5.80 -14.85
CA ASN A 16 -9.26 4.69 -13.95
C ASN A 16 -9.97 4.72 -12.57
N PRO A 17 -11.31 4.72 -12.50
CA PRO A 17 -12.05 4.85 -11.24
C PRO A 17 -11.78 3.73 -10.22
N HIS A 18 -11.44 2.51 -10.70
CA HIS A 18 -11.07 1.39 -9.83
C HIS A 18 -9.72 1.58 -9.11
N SER A 19 -8.79 2.35 -9.69
CA SER A 19 -7.44 2.56 -9.15
C SER A 19 -7.45 3.47 -7.90
N ILE A 20 -8.31 4.50 -7.90
CA ILE A 20 -8.39 5.46 -6.78
C ILE A 20 -9.01 4.84 -5.53
N LEU A 21 -10.06 4.05 -5.68
CA LEU A 21 -10.68 3.35 -4.55
C LEU A 21 -9.71 2.35 -3.91
N GLN A 22 -8.85 1.72 -4.71
CA GLN A 22 -7.80 0.82 -4.22
C GLN A 22 -6.70 1.59 -3.48
N ASN A 23 -6.26 2.73 -4.01
CA ASN A 23 -5.30 3.61 -3.33
C ASN A 23 -5.84 4.11 -1.98
N PHE A 24 -7.13 4.46 -1.92
CA PHE A 24 -7.77 4.89 -0.69
C PHE A 24 -7.71 3.82 0.40
N LYS A 25 -8.05 2.56 0.07
CA LYS A 25 -7.93 1.43 1.00
C LYS A 25 -6.49 1.20 1.49
N VAL A 26 -5.51 1.38 0.60
CA VAL A 26 -4.09 1.34 1.00
C VAL A 26 -3.79 2.39 2.06
N TYR A 27 -4.22 3.64 1.85
CA TYR A 27 -3.94 4.73 2.78
C TYR A 27 -4.63 4.54 4.14
N GLU A 28 -5.86 4.03 4.15
CA GLU A 28 -6.57 3.68 5.38
C GLU A 28 -5.79 2.66 6.22
N VAL A 29 -5.38 1.53 5.62
CA VAL A 29 -4.63 0.50 6.34
C VAL A 29 -3.28 1.03 6.82
N VAL A 30 -2.59 1.83 6.00
CA VAL A 30 -1.28 2.36 6.37
C VAL A 30 -1.36 3.32 7.57
N ARG A 31 -2.45 4.08 7.70
CA ARG A 31 -2.69 4.94 8.86
C ARG A 31 -2.93 4.15 10.16
N LEU A 32 -3.36 2.90 10.06
CA LEU A 32 -3.58 2.03 11.23
C LEU A 32 -2.29 1.42 11.78
N ILE A 33 -1.19 1.46 11.03
CA ILE A 33 0.10 0.95 11.50
C ILE A 33 0.52 1.77 12.72
N PRO A 34 0.71 1.18 13.91
CA PRO A 34 1.10 1.93 15.10
C PRO A 34 2.46 2.62 14.93
N PRO A 35 2.74 3.69 15.69
CA PRO A 35 4.10 4.21 15.82
C PRO A 35 5.07 3.12 16.26
N CYS A 36 6.34 3.26 15.87
CA CYS A 36 7.39 2.29 16.18
C CYS A 36 7.12 0.89 15.59
N ARG A 37 6.21 0.75 14.62
CA ARG A 37 5.90 -0.52 13.97
C ARG A 37 6.01 -0.42 12.46
N VAL A 38 6.37 -1.55 11.85
CA VAL A 38 6.51 -1.68 10.40
C VAL A 38 5.73 -2.86 9.87
N THR A 39 5.32 -2.78 8.62
CA THR A 39 4.71 -3.91 7.91
C THR A 39 5.26 -4.01 6.49
N SER A 40 4.79 -5.00 5.72
CA SER A 40 5.25 -5.20 4.36
C SER A 40 4.20 -4.80 3.31
N TYR A 41 4.65 -4.39 2.13
CA TYR A 41 3.77 -4.13 0.98
C TYR A 41 2.83 -5.31 0.68
N GLY A 42 3.36 -6.53 0.78
CA GLY A 42 2.57 -7.74 0.56
C GLY A 42 1.54 -7.98 1.67
N HIS A 43 1.83 -7.57 2.90
CA HIS A 43 0.87 -7.70 3.99
C HIS A 43 -0.27 -6.68 3.89
N ILE A 44 0.03 -5.42 3.53
CA ILE A 44 -1.01 -4.43 3.20
C ILE A 44 -1.91 -4.95 2.08
N ALA A 45 -1.33 -5.51 1.02
CA ALA A 45 -2.06 -6.09 -0.10
C ALA A 45 -3.02 -7.22 0.35
N LYS A 46 -2.62 -8.03 1.33
CA LYS A 46 -3.49 -9.06 1.94
C LYS A 46 -4.63 -8.42 2.75
N LEU A 47 -4.34 -7.40 3.56
CA LEU A 47 -5.34 -6.72 4.40
C LEU A 47 -6.44 -6.05 3.59
N ILE A 48 -6.13 -5.52 2.40
CA ILE A 48 -7.12 -4.90 1.51
C ILE A 48 -7.85 -5.90 0.59
N GLY A 49 -7.63 -7.21 0.76
CA GLY A 49 -8.26 -8.25 -0.06
C GLY A 49 -7.63 -8.47 -1.45
N MET A 50 -6.42 -7.96 -1.67
CA MET A 50 -5.72 -8.00 -2.97
C MET A 50 -4.32 -8.63 -2.85
N PRO A 51 -4.18 -9.90 -2.43
CA PRO A 51 -2.90 -10.49 -2.01
C PRO A 51 -1.78 -10.48 -3.06
N ARG A 52 -2.13 -10.40 -4.35
CA ARG A 52 -1.19 -10.37 -5.49
C ARG A 52 -0.75 -8.96 -5.91
N HIS A 53 -1.19 -7.91 -5.20
CA HIS A 53 -1.04 -6.51 -5.63
C HIS A 53 -0.04 -5.70 -4.79
N SER A 54 1.01 -6.33 -4.26
CA SER A 54 2.05 -5.63 -3.48
C SER A 54 2.73 -4.49 -4.25
N ARG A 55 2.93 -4.66 -5.56
CA ARG A 55 3.48 -3.61 -6.44
C ARG A 55 2.54 -2.42 -6.59
N HIS A 56 1.23 -2.64 -6.56
CA HIS A 56 0.23 -1.57 -6.58
C HIS A 56 0.34 -0.74 -5.29
N VAL A 57 0.44 -1.40 -4.12
CA VAL A 57 0.66 -0.71 -2.84
C VAL A 57 1.89 0.20 -2.89
N GLY A 58 3.01 -0.30 -3.43
CA GLY A 58 4.23 0.49 -3.60
C GLY A 58 4.04 1.71 -4.53
N GLN A 59 3.29 1.56 -5.61
CA GLN A 59 2.96 2.65 -6.53
C GLN A 59 2.04 3.69 -5.88
N ALA A 60 0.99 3.26 -5.17
CA ALA A 60 0.10 4.13 -4.42
C ALA A 60 0.90 5.00 -3.45
N LEU A 61 1.79 4.40 -2.65
CA LEU A 61 2.62 5.13 -1.70
C LEU A 61 3.69 6.01 -2.35
N LYS A 62 4.13 5.70 -3.57
CA LYS A 62 5.07 6.54 -4.34
C LYS A 62 4.40 7.82 -4.87
N LEU A 63 3.11 7.76 -5.18
CA LEU A 63 2.31 8.86 -5.73
C LEU A 63 1.62 9.71 -4.66
N LEU A 64 1.90 9.47 -3.37
CA LEU A 64 1.35 10.26 -2.28
C LEU A 64 1.76 11.74 -2.39
N SER A 65 0.77 12.62 -2.47
CA SER A 65 0.98 14.05 -2.33
C SER A 65 1.31 14.40 -0.87
N PRO A 66 2.26 15.33 -0.63
CA PRO A 66 2.52 15.88 0.72
C PRO A 66 1.29 16.56 1.36
N GLU A 67 0.31 16.97 0.56
CA GLU A 67 -0.89 17.68 1.01
C GLU A 67 -1.99 16.75 1.54
N VAL A 68 -1.79 15.43 1.47
CA VAL A 68 -2.78 14.45 1.95
C VAL A 68 -3.01 14.60 3.45
N ASN A 69 -4.28 14.83 3.83
CA ASN A 69 -4.72 14.97 5.21
C ASN A 69 -5.82 13.93 5.54
N PRO A 70 -5.70 13.15 6.63
CA PRO A 70 -4.54 13.07 7.54
C PRO A 70 -3.30 12.48 6.85
N PRO A 71 -2.08 12.82 7.30
CA PRO A 71 -0.85 12.27 6.74
C PRO A 71 -0.85 10.74 6.72
N VAL A 72 -0.20 10.16 5.70
CA VAL A 72 -0.05 8.71 5.56
C VAL A 72 1.39 8.33 5.95
N PRO A 73 1.62 7.50 7.00
CA PRO A 73 2.95 7.14 7.47
C PRO A 73 3.61 6.10 6.56
N TRP A 74 3.89 6.49 5.31
CA TRP A 74 4.40 5.63 4.25
C TRP A 74 5.73 4.95 4.60
N HIS A 75 6.55 5.56 5.46
CA HIS A 75 7.84 5.04 5.88
C HIS A 75 7.74 3.74 6.67
N ARG A 76 6.58 3.45 7.28
CA ARG A 76 6.30 2.21 8.01
C ARG A 76 6.07 0.99 7.11
N VAL A 77 6.04 1.15 5.78
CA VAL A 77 5.83 0.04 4.82
C VAL A 77 7.13 -0.28 4.08
N ILE A 78 7.63 -1.51 4.25
CA ILE A 78 8.91 -1.97 3.70
C ILE A 78 8.79 -3.29 2.91
N GLY A 79 9.90 -3.78 2.35
CA GLY A 79 9.93 -5.05 1.63
C GLY A 79 9.60 -6.25 2.52
N SER A 80 9.09 -7.34 1.93
CA SER A 80 8.74 -8.58 2.67
C SER A 80 9.93 -9.27 3.36
N SER A 81 11.15 -8.96 2.96
CA SER A 81 12.38 -9.41 3.60
C SER A 81 12.81 -8.56 4.80
N GLY A 82 12.06 -7.51 5.14
CA GLY A 82 12.44 -6.48 6.11
C GLY A 82 13.37 -5.42 5.53
N MET A 83 13.64 -5.44 4.22
CA MET A 83 14.53 -4.50 3.56
C MET A 83 13.85 -3.16 3.24
N ILE A 84 14.52 -2.05 3.52
CA ILE A 84 14.14 -0.72 3.08
C ILE A 84 14.51 -0.60 1.60
N SER A 85 13.50 -0.61 0.72
CA SER A 85 13.73 -0.64 -0.72
C SER A 85 14.26 0.70 -1.24
N SER A 86 15.27 0.65 -2.11
CA SER A 86 15.70 1.81 -2.89
C SER A 86 14.56 2.31 -3.78
N ARG A 87 14.36 3.63 -3.81
CA ARG A 87 13.30 4.28 -4.61
C ARG A 87 13.80 4.76 -5.98
N GLY A 88 14.88 4.16 -6.48
CA GLY A 88 15.49 4.43 -7.79
C GLY A 88 16.92 4.97 -7.67
N PRO A 89 17.74 4.86 -8.73
CA PRO A 89 19.12 5.35 -8.74
C PRO A 89 19.18 6.85 -8.44
N GLY A 90 20.14 7.28 -7.61
CA GLY A 90 20.34 8.69 -7.26
C GLY A 90 19.25 9.30 -6.37
N THR A 91 18.31 8.50 -5.86
CA THR A 91 17.27 8.99 -4.94
C THR A 91 17.71 8.86 -3.49
N GLN A 92 17.36 9.84 -2.65
CA GLN A 92 17.53 9.77 -1.19
C GLN A 92 16.36 9.05 -0.50
N GLY A 93 15.54 8.31 -1.26
CA GLY A 93 14.27 7.77 -0.76
C GLY A 93 14.44 6.72 0.33
N ALA A 94 15.44 5.84 0.20
CA ALA A 94 15.74 4.83 1.21
C ALA A 94 16.29 5.47 2.49
N GLN A 95 17.17 6.47 2.35
CA GLN A 95 17.72 7.23 3.49
C GLN A 95 16.62 7.95 4.26
N ARG A 96 15.76 8.71 3.58
CA ARG A 96 14.62 9.39 4.23
C ARG A 96 13.68 8.43 4.95
N GLN A 97 13.46 7.24 4.37
CA GLN A 97 12.65 6.21 4.98
C GLN A 97 13.31 5.66 6.26
N MET A 98 14.62 5.43 6.22
CA MET A 98 15.41 5.06 7.39
C MET A 98 15.34 6.14 8.47
N ASP A 99 15.61 7.40 8.14
CA ASP A 99 15.64 8.51 9.08
C ASP A 99 14.28 8.65 9.80
N ALA A 100 13.17 8.52 9.06
CA ALA A 100 11.83 8.57 9.63
C ALA A 100 11.53 7.39 10.57
N LEU A 101 12.02 6.19 10.25
CA LEU A 101 11.89 5.02 11.12
C LEU A 101 12.71 5.16 12.41
N VAL A 102 13.95 5.63 12.28
CA VAL A 102 14.84 5.88 13.41
C VAL A 102 14.28 6.99 14.31
N ALA A 103 13.66 8.03 13.74
CA ALA A 103 12.99 9.07 14.51
C ALA A 103 11.79 8.54 15.33
N GLU A 104 11.17 7.44 14.91
CA GLU A 104 10.17 6.71 15.70
C GLU A 104 10.79 5.69 16.68
N GLY A 105 12.11 5.56 16.73
CA GLY A 105 12.81 4.60 17.58
C GLY A 105 12.86 3.18 17.03
N VAL A 106 12.57 2.97 15.73
CA VAL A 106 12.74 1.68 15.07
C VAL A 106 14.21 1.46 14.75
N GLU A 107 14.75 0.33 15.18
CA GLU A 107 16.13 -0.06 14.87
C GLU A 107 16.26 -0.51 13.42
N VAL A 108 17.22 0.10 12.70
CA VAL A 108 17.60 -0.27 11.34
C VAL A 108 19.03 -0.79 11.36
N THR A 109 19.24 -1.96 10.79
CA THR A 109 20.54 -2.64 10.73
C THR A 109 21.03 -2.71 9.29
N ASP A 110 22.34 -2.55 9.09
CA ASP A 110 22.98 -2.81 7.81
C ASP A 110 23.04 -4.32 7.50
N GLY A 111 22.68 -4.67 6.27
CA GLY A 111 22.82 -5.99 5.70
C GLY A 111 24.21 -6.20 5.08
N GLN A 112 24.53 -7.44 4.77
CA GLN A 112 25.85 -7.83 4.23
C GLN A 112 26.26 -7.11 2.95
N ASN A 113 25.29 -6.63 2.16
CA ASN A 113 25.50 -5.95 0.89
C ASN A 113 25.26 -4.43 0.98
N GLY A 114 25.20 -3.85 2.18
CA GLY A 114 24.84 -2.45 2.39
C GLY A 114 23.33 -2.16 2.33
N ASP A 115 22.49 -3.20 2.34
CA ASP A 115 21.04 -3.05 2.40
C ASP A 115 20.58 -2.71 3.81
N MET A 116 19.79 -1.65 3.98
CA MET A 116 19.19 -1.32 5.27
C MET A 116 17.98 -2.23 5.57
N ARG A 117 17.91 -2.77 6.79
CA ARG A 117 16.89 -3.76 7.19
C ARG A 117 16.29 -3.48 8.56
N VAL A 118 15.03 -3.86 8.72
CA VAL A 118 14.30 -3.86 10.00
C VAL A 118 13.92 -5.28 10.37
N ASN A 119 14.14 -5.65 11.64
CA ASN A 119 13.76 -6.95 12.15
C ASN A 119 12.25 -7.03 12.42
N PHE A 120 11.52 -7.75 11.57
CA PHE A 120 10.09 -7.96 11.73
C PHE A 120 9.68 -8.71 13.01
N ARG A 121 10.55 -9.53 13.61
CA ARG A 121 10.20 -10.18 14.89
C ARG A 121 10.04 -9.17 16.02
N GLN A 122 10.80 -8.07 15.97
CA GLN A 122 10.81 -7.06 17.00
C GLN A 122 9.84 -5.91 16.69
N TRP A 123 9.80 -5.49 15.43
CA TRP A 123 9.10 -4.26 15.00
C TRP A 123 7.89 -4.52 14.11
N GLY A 124 7.60 -5.78 13.76
CA GLY A 124 6.54 -6.14 12.84
C GLY A 124 5.13 -5.89 13.38
N TRP A 125 4.28 -5.38 12.50
CA TRP A 125 2.83 -5.31 12.68
C TRP A 125 2.16 -6.13 11.58
N PHE A 126 1.67 -7.30 11.98
CA PHE A 126 1.09 -8.31 11.10
C PHE A 126 -0.24 -8.84 11.67
N PRO A 127 -1.28 -8.00 11.75
CA PRO A 127 -2.61 -8.43 12.18
C PRO A 127 -3.16 -9.52 11.24
N GLU A 128 -4.08 -10.33 11.76
CA GLU A 128 -4.75 -11.34 10.94
C GLU A 128 -5.65 -10.69 9.89
N VAL A 129 -5.67 -11.26 8.68
CA VAL A 129 -6.54 -10.78 7.60
C VAL A 129 -7.99 -10.93 8.04
N GLY A 130 -8.77 -9.85 7.92
CA GLY A 130 -10.18 -9.81 8.36
C GLY A 130 -10.39 -9.24 9.77
N THR A 131 -9.33 -8.98 10.55
CA THR A 131 -9.45 -8.33 11.88
C THR A 131 -9.54 -6.81 11.82
N ILE A 132 -9.20 -6.22 10.67
CA ILE A 132 -9.25 -4.79 10.44
C ILE A 132 -10.39 -4.49 9.47
N GLU A 133 -11.32 -3.64 9.88
CA GLU A 133 -12.33 -3.09 8.99
C GLU A 133 -11.68 -2.05 8.07
N VAL A 134 -11.41 -2.44 6.83
CA VAL A 134 -10.94 -1.55 5.77
C VAL A 134 -12.15 -1.14 4.94
N GLY A 135 -12.54 0.14 5.01
CA GLY A 135 -13.63 0.79 4.28
C GLY A 135 -14.72 -0.14 3.70
N ARG A 136 -15.89 -0.21 4.35
CA ARG A 136 -17.14 -0.72 3.74
C ARG A 136 -17.44 0.10 2.47
N GLY A 137 -16.95 -0.37 1.33
CA GLY A 137 -17.55 -0.15 0.04
C GLY A 137 -18.41 -1.38 -0.26
N VAL A 138 -19.70 -1.16 -0.44
CA VAL A 138 -20.69 -2.12 -0.93
C VAL A 138 -20.10 -2.89 -2.12
N VAL A 139 -19.66 -4.13 -1.89
CA VAL A 139 -19.53 -5.10 -2.98
C VAL A 139 -20.87 -5.80 -2.97
N ALA A 140 -21.67 -5.52 -3.99
CA ALA A 140 -22.89 -6.26 -4.26
C ALA A 140 -22.56 -7.76 -4.19
N GLN A 141 -23.39 -8.45 -3.42
CA GLN A 141 -23.42 -9.89 -3.32
C GLN A 141 -23.49 -10.50 -4.71
N ASP A 142 -22.70 -11.55 -4.92
CA ASP A 142 -22.99 -12.71 -5.75
C ASP A 142 -23.81 -12.43 -7.02
N VAL A 143 -23.12 -12.20 -8.13
CA VAL A 143 -23.69 -12.54 -9.45
C VAL A 143 -23.42 -14.03 -9.63
N PRO A 144 -24.42 -14.92 -9.49
CA PRO A 144 -24.23 -16.30 -9.93
C PRO A 144 -23.95 -16.28 -11.43
N GLU A 145 -22.85 -16.94 -11.84
CA GLU A 145 -22.64 -17.34 -13.23
C GLU A 145 -23.87 -18.14 -13.65
N GLY A 146 -24.69 -17.55 -14.51
CA GLY A 146 -25.80 -18.26 -15.13
C GLY A 146 -25.24 -19.30 -16.09
N ASP A 147 -25.52 -20.56 -15.81
CA ASP A 147 -25.40 -21.65 -16.76
C ASP A 147 -26.22 -21.31 -18.02
N ASN A 148 -25.52 -21.09 -19.13
CA ASN A 148 -26.13 -21.12 -20.45
C ASN A 148 -26.35 -22.59 -20.84
N ASP A 149 -27.43 -23.20 -20.34
CA ASP A 149 -28.02 -24.36 -20.99
C ASP A 149 -29.09 -23.86 -21.98
N GLU A 150 -28.67 -23.75 -23.23
CA GLU A 150 -29.54 -23.57 -24.38
C GLU A 150 -30.09 -24.95 -24.80
N PRO A 151 -31.39 -25.26 -24.63
CA PRO A 151 -31.94 -26.46 -25.22
C PRO A 151 -32.18 -26.24 -26.71
N GLN A 152 -31.44 -26.99 -27.54
CA GLN A 152 -31.71 -27.11 -28.97
C GLN A 152 -33.17 -27.54 -29.18
N SER A 153 -33.95 -26.64 -29.77
CA SER A 153 -35.30 -26.90 -30.27
C SER A 153 -35.24 -27.81 -31.49
N GLN A 154 -36.16 -28.78 -31.55
CA GLN A 154 -36.46 -29.66 -32.68
C GLN A 154 -36.85 -28.89 -33.95
#